data_AF-A0A6P3X6D1-F1
#
_entry.id   AF-A0A6P3X6D1-F1
#
_cell.length_a   1.000
_cell.length_b   1.000
_cell.length_c   1.000
_cell.angle_alpha   90.00
_cell.angle_beta   90.00
_cell.angle_gamma   90.00
#
_symmetry.space_group_name_H-M   'P 1'
#
loop_
_entity.id
_entity.type
_entity.pdbx_description
1 polymer ?
#
loop_
_entity_poly.entity_id
_entity_poly.type
_entity_poly.pdbx_seq_one_letter_code
_entity_poly.pdbx_strand_id
1 'polypeptide(L)'
;MCQELLEIPIAEDKHESRIATLRALANRHQRIIAFADSVENVFCYAGLMQFLTNTLVICFLGFLIVTSHDSNEVLMKAISYYVVVNVEAFVLCYTGEYLSSKIYRETLFLSKSISQSAYASLWYELRPTESRILKLLILRSQKQPALTAGKFVDLSLESFASILKASASYMSVLRAMY
;
A
#
# COMPACT_ATOMS: atom_id res chain seq x y z
N MET A 1 -25.72 19.78 -2.28
CA MET A 1 -24.52 20.11 -1.46
C MET A 1 -23.79 21.37 -1.95
N CYS A 2 -23.93 21.76 -3.23
CA CYS A 2 -23.33 23.00 -3.78
C CYS A 2 -24.14 24.30 -3.55
N GLN A 3 -25.21 24.28 -2.76
CA GLN A 3 -26.10 25.45 -2.60
C GLN A 3 -25.91 26.19 -1.26
N GLU A 4 -25.08 25.67 -0.35
CA GLU A 4 -24.76 26.27 0.96
C GLU A 4 -23.62 27.31 0.89
N LEU A 5 -23.13 27.66 -0.31
CA LEU A 5 -21.94 28.50 -0.48
C LEU A 5 -22.23 30.00 -0.65
N LEU A 6 -23.50 30.45 -0.62
CA LEU A 6 -23.84 31.81 -1.06
C LEU A 6 -24.26 32.81 0.03
N GLU A 7 -24.30 32.44 1.32
CA GLU A 7 -24.61 33.42 2.37
C GLU A 7 -23.58 33.38 3.50
N ILE A 8 -22.53 34.20 3.38
CA ILE A 8 -21.71 34.59 4.52
C ILE A 8 -21.57 36.11 4.51
N PRO A 9 -22.28 36.85 5.39
CA PRO A 9 -22.01 38.24 5.66
C PRO A 9 -20.91 38.41 6.73
N ILE A 10 -19.92 39.25 6.37
CA ILE A 10 -19.26 40.27 7.21
C ILE A 10 -18.30 39.83 8.35
N ALA A 11 -17.03 39.74 7.96
CA ALA A 11 -15.83 40.39 8.52
C ALA A 11 -15.16 39.95 9.85
N GLU A 12 -15.82 39.39 10.87
CA GLU A 12 -15.11 38.86 12.07
C GLU A 12 -15.19 37.32 12.22
N ASP A 13 -16.19 36.70 11.58
CA ASP A 13 -16.45 35.25 11.61
C ASP A 13 -15.51 34.43 10.69
N LYS A 14 -14.73 35.12 9.85
CA LYS A 14 -13.87 34.49 8.83
C LYS A 14 -12.63 33.81 9.42
N HIS A 15 -12.13 34.22 10.60
CA HIS A 15 -10.93 33.62 11.20
C HIS A 15 -11.23 32.31 11.93
N GLU A 16 -12.30 32.26 12.73
CA GLU A 16 -12.82 31.04 13.37
C GLU A 16 -13.18 29.97 12.33
N SER A 17 -13.91 30.36 11.28
CA SER A 17 -14.26 29.46 10.17
C SER A 17 -13.03 28.93 9.40
N ARG A 18 -11.98 29.75 9.21
CA ARG A 18 -10.70 29.31 8.61
C ARG A 18 -9.93 28.33 9.50
N ILE A 19 -9.91 28.54 10.80
CA ILE A 19 -9.25 27.64 11.76
C ILE A 19 -10.03 26.32 11.84
N ALA A 20 -11.36 26.36 11.83
CA ALA A 20 -12.21 25.17 11.82
C ALA A 20 -12.01 24.33 10.54
N THR A 21 -11.94 24.98 9.37
CA THR A 21 -11.68 24.29 8.09
C THR A 21 -10.28 23.71 8.03
N LEU A 22 -9.23 24.42 8.45
CA LEU A 22 -7.87 23.91 8.56
C LEU A 22 -7.78 22.72 9.52
N ARG A 23 -8.43 22.80 10.68
CA ARG A 23 -8.48 21.71 11.66
C ARG A 23 -9.20 20.48 11.09
N ALA A 24 -10.31 20.67 10.38
CA ALA A 24 -11.03 19.58 9.71
C ALA A 24 -10.17 18.90 8.63
N LEU A 25 -9.40 19.69 7.87
CA LEU A 25 -8.50 19.21 6.83
C LEU A 25 -7.32 18.43 7.41
N ALA A 26 -6.70 18.96 8.47
CA ALA A 26 -5.64 18.28 9.22
C ALA A 26 -6.14 16.95 9.80
N ASN A 27 -7.33 16.94 10.41
CA ASN A 27 -7.95 15.71 10.92
C ASN A 27 -8.23 14.68 9.82
N ARG A 28 -8.70 15.12 8.65
CA ARG A 28 -8.90 14.24 7.48
C ARG A 28 -7.59 13.64 7.02
N HIS A 29 -6.55 14.45 6.88
CA HIS A 29 -5.24 13.97 6.44
C HIS A 29 -4.62 13.00 7.45
N GLN A 30 -4.78 13.28 8.74
CA GLN A 30 -4.30 12.41 9.82
C GLN A 30 -5.05 11.06 9.84
N ARG A 31 -6.35 11.04 9.53
CA ARG A 31 -7.11 9.79 9.32
C ARG A 31 -6.62 9.02 8.10
N ILE A 32 -6.34 9.70 6.98
CA ILE A 32 -5.83 9.04 5.77
C ILE A 32 -4.47 8.40 6.05
N ILE A 33 -3.59 9.09 6.77
CA ILE A 33 -2.29 8.55 7.18
C ILE A 33 -2.47 7.36 8.12
N ALA A 34 -3.34 7.46 9.13
CA ALA A 34 -3.60 6.35 10.05
C ALA A 34 -4.21 5.13 9.33
N PHE A 35 -5.07 5.38 8.34
CA PHE A 35 -5.62 4.34 7.48
C PHE A 35 -4.54 3.70 6.61
N ALA A 36 -3.65 4.49 6.02
CA ALA A 36 -2.53 3.99 5.22
C ALA A 36 -1.60 3.09 6.05
N ASP A 37 -1.27 3.49 7.28
CA ASP A 37 -0.43 2.72 8.22
C ASP A 37 -1.11 1.39 8.63
N SER A 38 -2.44 1.42 8.80
CA SER A 38 -3.22 0.21 9.07
C SER A 38 -3.23 -0.75 7.87
N VAL A 39 -3.38 -0.21 6.65
CA VAL A 39 -3.34 -0.99 5.41
C VAL A 39 -1.95 -1.57 5.19
N GLU A 40 -0.89 -0.80 5.40
CA GLU A 40 0.50 -1.26 5.32
C GLU A 40 0.74 -2.46 6.26
N ASN A 41 0.29 -2.39 7.51
CA ASN A 41 0.41 -3.51 8.45
C ASN A 41 -0.33 -4.77 7.99
N VAL A 42 -1.55 -4.64 7.45
CA VAL A 42 -2.31 -5.78 6.93
C VAL A 42 -1.60 -6.41 5.72
N PHE A 43 -1.09 -5.60 4.80
CA PHE A 43 -0.34 -6.08 3.63
C PHE A 43 1.00 -6.71 4.01
N CYS A 44 1.68 -6.15 5.00
CA CYS A 44 2.88 -6.74 5.57
C CYS A 44 2.61 -8.15 6.12
N TYR A 45 1.53 -8.30 6.92
CA TYR A 45 1.13 -9.61 7.46
C TYR A 45 0.72 -10.58 6.34
N ALA A 46 -0.08 -10.14 5.37
CA ALA A 46 -0.48 -10.95 4.23
C ALA A 46 0.73 -11.42 3.40
N GLY A 47 1.71 -10.54 3.18
CA GLY A 47 2.97 -10.87 2.50
C GLY A 47 3.74 -11.96 3.22
N LEU A 48 3.90 -11.85 4.55
CA LEU A 48 4.56 -12.89 5.36
C LEU A 48 3.86 -14.25 5.24
N MET A 49 2.53 -14.27 5.32
CA MET A 49 1.75 -15.50 5.13
C MET A 49 1.94 -16.09 3.73
N GLN A 50 2.01 -15.25 2.70
CA GLN A 50 2.26 -15.69 1.33
C GLN A 50 3.64 -16.36 1.18
N PHE A 51 4.68 -15.79 1.80
CA PHE A 51 6.01 -16.39 1.82
C PHE A 51 6.02 -17.76 2.49
N LEU A 52 5.38 -17.88 3.66
CA LEU A 52 5.28 -19.15 4.39
C LEU A 52 4.56 -20.22 3.55
N THR A 53 3.43 -19.87 2.96
CA THR A 53 2.68 -20.79 2.09
C THR A 53 3.51 -21.22 0.89
N ASN A 54 4.25 -20.30 0.26
CA ASN A 54 5.12 -20.63 -0.87
C ASN A 54 6.26 -21.59 -0.48
N THR A 55 6.92 -21.36 0.66
CA THR A 55 7.94 -22.31 1.17
C THR A 55 7.35 -23.68 1.41
N LEU A 56 6.17 -23.78 2.06
CA LEU A 56 5.49 -25.06 2.27
C LEU A 56 5.17 -25.75 0.93
N VAL A 57 4.65 -25.01 -0.05
CA VAL A 57 4.34 -25.55 -1.39
C VAL A 57 5.60 -26.12 -2.05
N ILE A 58 6.72 -25.39 -2.00
CA ILE A 58 8.00 -25.86 -2.58
C ILE A 58 8.49 -27.12 -1.87
N CYS A 59 8.39 -27.18 -0.53
CA CYS A 59 8.75 -28.37 0.24
C CYS A 59 7.88 -29.58 -0.15
N PHE A 60 6.57 -29.40 -0.26
CA PHE A 60 5.66 -30.47 -0.68
C PHE A 60 5.92 -30.89 -2.14
N LEU A 61 6.17 -29.95 -3.05
CA LEU A 61 6.50 -30.26 -4.44
C LEU A 61 7.81 -31.08 -4.52
N GLY A 62 8.84 -30.69 -3.76
CA GLY A 62 10.10 -31.42 -3.69
C GLY A 62 9.91 -32.84 -3.16
N PHE A 63 9.14 -33.02 -2.09
CA PHE A 63 8.81 -34.34 -1.54
C PHE A 63 8.02 -35.19 -2.55
N LEU A 64 7.07 -34.59 -3.26
CA LEU A 64 6.29 -35.27 -4.28
C LEU A 64 7.18 -35.75 -5.43
N ILE A 65 8.10 -34.93 -5.93
CA ILE A 65 9.03 -35.33 -7.01
C ILE A 65 9.86 -36.56 -6.59
N VAL A 66 10.38 -36.57 -5.37
CA VAL A 66 11.20 -37.70 -4.86
C VAL A 66 10.36 -38.97 -4.68
N THR A 67 9.10 -38.84 -4.26
CA THR A 67 8.25 -39.99 -3.91
C THR A 67 7.44 -40.50 -5.11
N SER A 68 7.11 -39.65 -6.07
CA SER A 68 6.27 -40.00 -7.22
C SER A 68 7.11 -40.52 -8.37
N HIS A 69 7.34 -41.84 -8.39
CA HIS A 69 7.95 -42.50 -9.56
C HIS A 69 6.93 -42.84 -10.67
N ASP A 70 5.60 -42.76 -10.42
CA ASP A 70 4.59 -43.21 -11.41
C ASP A 70 3.15 -42.63 -11.29
N SER A 71 2.83 -41.79 -10.30
CA SER A 71 1.44 -41.35 -10.04
C SER A 71 1.12 -39.96 -10.61
N ASN A 72 0.72 -39.90 -11.89
CA ASN A 72 0.35 -38.65 -12.60
C ASN A 72 -0.74 -37.83 -11.90
N GLU A 73 -1.68 -38.46 -11.19
CA GLU A 73 -2.78 -37.77 -10.51
C GLU A 73 -2.31 -36.85 -9.37
N VAL A 74 -1.29 -37.28 -8.62
CA VAL A 74 -0.73 -36.51 -7.51
C VAL A 74 0.04 -35.30 -8.04
N LEU A 75 0.77 -35.49 -9.14
CA LEU A 75 1.48 -34.42 -9.82
C LEU A 75 0.51 -33.35 -10.37
N MET A 76 -0.61 -33.77 -10.97
CA MET A 76 -1.66 -32.85 -11.44
C MET A 76 -2.25 -32.01 -10.31
N LYS A 77 -2.54 -32.62 -9.14
CA LYS A 77 -3.04 -31.88 -7.97
C LYS A 77 -2.01 -30.90 -7.40
N ALA A 78 -0.73 -31.26 -7.41
CA ALA A 78 0.34 -30.38 -6.95
C ALA A 78 0.49 -29.15 -7.86
N ILE A 79 0.45 -29.34 -9.18
CA ILE A 79 0.52 -28.26 -10.16
C ILE A 79 -0.70 -27.34 -10.03
N SER A 80 -1.91 -27.90 -9.88
CA SER A 80 -3.11 -27.07 -9.73
C SER A 80 -3.06 -26.23 -8.44
N TYR A 81 -2.59 -26.79 -7.33
CA TYR A 81 -2.39 -26.04 -6.09
C TYR A 81 -1.33 -24.94 -6.24
N TYR A 82 -0.21 -25.23 -6.90
CA TYR A 82 0.82 -24.23 -7.20
C TYR A 82 0.24 -23.06 -8.01
N VAL A 83 -0.56 -23.32 -9.03
CA VAL A 83 -1.22 -22.27 -9.83
C VAL A 83 -2.14 -21.40 -8.97
N VAL A 84 -2.95 -22.00 -8.09
CA VAL A 84 -3.86 -21.25 -7.20
C VAL A 84 -3.08 -20.31 -6.28
N VAL A 85 -2.03 -20.81 -5.61
CA VAL A 85 -1.18 -19.99 -4.71
C VAL A 85 -0.48 -18.86 -5.46
N ASN A 86 -0.07 -19.09 -6.72
CA ASN A 86 0.52 -18.05 -7.57
C ASN A 86 -0.49 -16.97 -7.96
N VAL A 87 -1.73 -17.35 -8.29
CA VAL A 87 -2.80 -16.40 -8.61
C VAL A 87 -3.15 -15.56 -7.38
N GLU A 88 -3.26 -16.18 -6.20
CA GLU A 88 -3.51 -15.46 -4.94
C GLU A 88 -2.41 -14.43 -4.66
N ALA A 89 -1.15 -14.82 -4.78
CA ALA A 89 -0.01 -13.92 -4.62
C ALA A 89 -0.03 -12.76 -5.63
N PHE A 90 -0.34 -13.05 -6.90
CA PHE A 90 -0.46 -12.03 -7.94
C PHE A 90 -1.55 -11.01 -7.61
N VAL A 91 -2.73 -11.47 -7.18
CA VAL A 91 -3.84 -10.61 -6.77
C VAL A 91 -3.45 -9.76 -5.56
N LEU A 92 -2.77 -10.34 -4.56
CA LEU A 92 -2.31 -9.59 -3.38
C LEU A 92 -1.30 -8.51 -3.76
N CYS A 93 -0.27 -8.83 -4.55
CA CYS A 93 0.73 -7.86 -5.00
C CYS A 93 0.10 -6.75 -5.84
N TYR A 94 -0.74 -7.09 -6.80
CA TYR A 94 -1.45 -6.11 -7.63
C TYR A 94 -2.33 -5.19 -6.78
N THR A 95 -3.10 -5.75 -5.86
CA THR A 95 -3.98 -4.98 -4.98
C THR A 95 -3.17 -4.08 -4.04
N GLY A 96 -2.02 -4.54 -3.55
CA GLY A 96 -1.08 -3.75 -2.74
C GLY A 96 -0.57 -2.53 -3.50
N GLU A 97 0.02 -2.72 -4.69
CA GLU A 97 0.52 -1.61 -5.52
C GLU A 97 -0.59 -0.62 -5.92
N TYR A 98 -1.76 -1.15 -6.29
CA TYR A 98 -2.92 -0.32 -6.61
C TYR A 98 -3.39 0.51 -5.41
N LEU A 99 -3.50 -0.09 -4.23
CA LEU A 99 -3.88 0.62 -3.01
C LEU A 99 -2.84 1.67 -2.63
N SER A 100 -1.55 1.35 -2.67
CA SER A 100 -0.49 2.30 -2.32
C SER A 100 -0.46 3.50 -3.26
N SER A 101 -0.53 3.26 -4.57
CA SER A 101 -0.55 4.32 -5.57
C SER A 101 -1.80 5.20 -5.45
N LYS A 102 -2.96 4.60 -5.18
CA LYS A 102 -4.22 5.34 -4.97
C LYS A 102 -4.16 6.19 -3.70
N ILE A 103 -3.72 5.62 -2.57
CA ILE A 103 -3.57 6.34 -1.29
C ILE A 103 -2.58 7.49 -1.43
N TYR A 104 -1.44 7.26 -2.10
CA TYR A 104 -0.46 8.31 -2.38
C TYR A 104 -1.07 9.44 -3.21
N ARG A 105 -1.81 9.11 -4.26
CA ARG A 105 -2.46 10.11 -5.13
C ARG A 105 -3.51 10.94 -4.39
N GLU A 106 -4.34 10.31 -3.56
CA GLU A 106 -5.34 11.00 -2.72
C GLU A 106 -4.64 11.94 -1.71
N THR A 107 -3.58 11.47 -1.07
CA THR A 107 -2.79 12.24 -0.11
C THR A 107 -2.14 13.46 -0.77
N LEU A 108 -1.58 13.28 -1.97
CA LEU A 108 -0.97 14.35 -2.78
C LEU A 108 -2.03 15.35 -3.28
N PHE A 109 -3.19 14.88 -3.75
CA PHE A 109 -4.28 15.75 -4.19
C PHE A 109 -4.78 16.63 -3.03
N LEU A 110 -4.98 16.04 -1.85
CA LEU A 110 -5.39 16.78 -0.67
C LEU A 110 -4.34 17.84 -0.30
N SER A 111 -3.06 17.46 -0.29
CA SER A 111 -1.94 18.39 -0.03
C SER A 111 -1.91 19.58 -0.99
N LYS A 112 -2.11 19.34 -2.29
CA LYS A 112 -2.16 20.38 -3.31
C LYS A 112 -3.37 21.31 -3.14
N SER A 113 -4.55 20.74 -2.83
CA SER A 113 -5.76 21.51 -2.55
C SER A 113 -5.57 22.40 -1.31
N ILE A 114 -4.99 21.86 -0.24
CA ILE A 114 -4.66 22.61 0.98
C ILE A 114 -3.70 23.75 0.65
N SER A 115 -2.64 23.47 -0.13
CA SER A 115 -1.67 24.49 -0.52
C SER A 115 -2.29 25.61 -1.35
N GLN A 116 -3.22 25.30 -2.25
CA GLN A 116 -3.92 26.33 -3.04
C GLN A 116 -4.85 27.18 -2.17
N SER A 117 -5.61 26.56 -1.25
CA SER A 117 -6.44 27.30 -0.31
C SER A 117 -5.62 28.15 0.66
N ALA A 118 -4.47 27.65 1.12
CA ALA A 118 -3.53 28.39 1.95
C ALA A 118 -2.90 29.57 1.19
N TYR A 119 -2.56 29.39 -0.09
CA TYR A 119 -2.01 30.47 -0.93
C TYR A 119 -3.03 31.57 -1.24
N ALA A 120 -4.31 31.19 -1.40
CA ALA A 120 -5.42 32.13 -1.53
C ALA A 120 -5.77 32.84 -0.21
N SER A 121 -5.27 32.35 0.93
CA SER A 121 -5.39 32.99 2.23
C SER A 121 -4.18 33.89 2.51
N LEU A 122 -4.34 34.90 3.37
CA LEU A 122 -3.25 35.76 3.86
C LEU A 122 -2.27 34.94 4.74
N TRP A 123 -1.43 34.12 4.10
CA TRP A 123 -0.51 33.18 4.75
C TRP A 123 0.54 33.85 5.64
N TYR A 124 0.78 35.15 5.44
CA TYR A 124 1.63 36.00 6.28
C TYR A 124 1.00 36.31 7.65
N GLU A 125 -0.32 36.19 7.78
CA GLU A 125 -1.06 36.38 9.04
C GLU A 125 -1.26 35.06 9.81
N LEU A 126 -0.88 33.92 9.24
CA LEU A 126 -1.00 32.62 9.92
C LEU A 126 0.01 32.50 11.04
N ARG A 127 -0.41 31.83 12.12
CA ARG A 127 0.48 31.56 13.25
C ARG A 127 1.61 30.62 12.83
N PRO A 128 2.82 30.78 13.38
CA PRO A 128 3.98 29.96 13.02
C PRO A 128 3.78 28.45 13.29
N THR A 129 2.90 28.09 14.22
CA THR A 129 2.49 26.70 14.49
C THR A 129 1.73 26.08 13.31
N GLU A 130 0.82 26.81 12.67
CA GLU A 130 0.02 26.32 11.55
C GLU A 130 0.85 26.17 10.27
N SER A 131 1.77 27.11 10.03
CA SER A 131 2.73 27.03 8.92
C SER A 131 3.65 25.80 9.02
N ARG A 132 4.06 25.41 10.24
CA ARG A 132 4.84 24.18 10.47
C ARG A 132 4.04 22.92 10.18
N ILE A 133 2.78 22.86 10.63
CA ILE A 133 1.91 21.70 10.38
C ILE A 133 1.69 21.54 8.87
N LEU A 134 1.42 22.63 8.16
CA LEU A 134 1.23 22.63 6.72
C LEU A 134 2.49 22.13 5.97
N LYS A 135 3.67 22.59 6.36
CA LYS A 135 4.95 22.13 5.78
C LYS A 135 5.19 20.64 6.03
N LEU A 136 4.94 20.16 7.25
CA LEU A 136 5.07 18.74 7.58
C LEU A 136 4.11 17.87 6.76
N LEU A 137 2.89 18.38 6.54
CA LEU A 137 1.88 17.72 5.71
C LEU A 137 2.35 17.56 4.26
N ILE A 138 2.86 18.66 3.67
CA ILE A 138 3.38 18.67 2.31
C ILE A 138 4.59 17.73 2.20
N LEU A 139 5.54 17.82 3.13
CA LEU A 139 6.74 17.00 3.13
C LEU A 139 6.42 15.50 3.28
N ARG A 140 5.48 15.14 4.14
CA ARG A 140 5.03 13.74 4.29
C ARG A 140 4.29 13.23 3.06
N SER A 141 3.48 14.07 2.41
CA SER A 141 2.74 13.69 1.20
C SER A 141 3.61 13.44 -0.03
N GLN A 142 4.83 14.00 -0.05
CA GLN A 142 5.81 13.77 -1.11
C GLN A 142 6.57 12.45 -0.96
N LYS A 143 6.51 11.83 0.22
CA LYS A 143 7.14 10.53 0.44
C LYS A 143 6.21 9.46 -0.10
N GLN A 144 6.62 8.78 -1.16
CA GLN A 144 5.92 7.59 -1.64
C GLN A 144 5.89 6.56 -0.50
N PRO A 145 4.71 6.05 -0.10
CA PRO A 145 4.65 4.89 0.79
C PRO A 145 5.22 3.70 0.01
N ALA A 146 6.48 3.38 0.28
CA ALA A 146 7.04 2.10 -0.10
C ALA A 146 6.32 1.06 0.77
N LEU A 147 5.49 0.23 0.14
CA LEU A 147 4.87 -0.90 0.83
C LEU A 147 5.98 -1.88 1.18
N THR A 148 6.44 -1.88 2.42
CA THR A 148 7.50 -2.80 2.86
C THR A 148 6.88 -3.98 3.60
N ALA A 149 7.05 -5.21 3.09
CA ALA A 149 6.81 -6.43 3.87
C ALA A 149 7.78 -6.47 5.05
N GLY A 150 7.24 -6.38 6.26
CA GLY A 150 7.95 -6.66 7.50
C GLY A 150 9.11 -5.72 7.81
N LYS A 151 9.24 -4.58 7.11
CA LYS A 151 10.47 -3.75 7.07
C LYS A 151 11.70 -4.43 6.46
N PHE A 152 11.58 -5.62 5.87
CA PHE A 152 12.71 -6.39 5.34
C PHE A 152 12.76 -6.43 3.81
N VAL A 153 11.62 -6.36 3.12
CA VAL A 153 11.56 -6.43 1.64
C VAL A 153 10.45 -5.51 1.13
N ASP A 154 10.72 -4.69 0.12
CA ASP A 154 9.64 -3.96 -0.57
C ASP A 154 8.72 -4.96 -1.29
N LEU A 155 7.43 -4.96 -0.92
CA LEU A 155 6.38 -5.74 -1.58
C LEU A 155 6.10 -5.11 -2.95
N SER A 156 7.00 -5.35 -3.88
CA SER A 156 6.81 -5.03 -5.29
C SER A 156 6.47 -6.29 -6.07
N LEU A 157 5.71 -6.12 -7.15
CA LEU A 157 5.48 -7.14 -8.16
C LEU A 157 6.81 -7.69 -8.69
N GLU A 158 7.84 -6.84 -8.76
CA GLU A 158 9.20 -7.18 -9.17
C GLU A 158 9.88 -8.16 -8.21
N SER A 159 9.80 -7.90 -6.90
CA SER A 159 10.31 -8.82 -5.88
C SER A 159 9.60 -10.17 -5.94
N PHE A 160 8.27 -10.19 -6.10
CA PHE A 160 7.49 -11.42 -6.28
C PHE A 160 7.91 -12.21 -7.52
N ALA A 161 8.05 -11.55 -8.67
CA ALA A 161 8.49 -12.18 -9.91
C ALA A 161 9.91 -12.78 -9.79
N SER A 162 10.81 -12.09 -9.08
CA SER A 162 12.16 -12.58 -8.79
C SER A 162 12.13 -13.85 -7.93
N ILE A 163 11.30 -13.88 -6.89
CA ILE A 163 11.13 -15.06 -6.01
C ILE A 163 10.54 -16.24 -6.77
N LEU A 164 9.52 -16.01 -7.61
CA LEU A 164 8.97 -17.06 -8.46
C LEU A 164 10.00 -17.63 -9.43
N LYS A 165 10.80 -16.76 -10.05
CA LYS A 165 11.87 -17.16 -10.98
C LYS A 165 12.93 -17.99 -10.26
N ALA A 166 13.34 -17.58 -9.06
CA ALA A 166 14.26 -18.34 -8.22
C ALA A 166 13.68 -19.70 -7.85
N SER A 167 12.41 -19.73 -7.40
CA SER A 167 11.70 -20.97 -7.02
C SER A 167 11.58 -21.94 -8.20
N ALA A 168 11.19 -21.47 -9.39
CA ALA A 168 11.13 -22.29 -10.59
C ALA A 168 12.51 -22.82 -11.01
N SER A 169 13.57 -22.04 -10.83
CA SER A 169 14.96 -22.48 -11.04
C SER A 169 15.32 -23.63 -10.09
N TYR A 170 15.04 -23.49 -8.78
CA TYR A 170 15.25 -24.55 -7.79
C TYR A 170 14.50 -25.83 -8.14
N MET A 171 13.24 -25.71 -8.57
CA MET A 171 12.43 -26.85 -9.00
C MET A 171 13.02 -27.55 -10.24
N SER A 172 13.50 -26.79 -11.22
CA SER A 172 14.17 -27.35 -12.41
C SER A 172 15.44 -28.09 -12.06
N VAL A 173 16.26 -27.55 -11.13
CA VAL A 173 17.48 -28.22 -10.65
C VAL A 173 17.15 -29.51 -9.90
N LEU A 174 16.17 -29.49 -9.02
CA LEU A 174 15.70 -30.68 -8.30
C LEU A 174 15.27 -31.79 -9.27
N ARG A 175 14.53 -31.44 -10.33
CA ARG A 175 14.12 -32.38 -11.39
C ARG A 175 15.29 -32.88 -12.25
N ALA A 176 16.37 -32.11 -12.36
CA ALA A 176 17.53 -32.51 -13.15
C ALA A 176 18.50 -33.41 -12.37
N MET A 177 18.52 -33.30 -11.03
CA MET A 177 19.38 -34.11 -10.16
C MET A 177 18.75 -35.45 -9.75
N TYR A 178 17.42 -35.54 -9.73
CA TYR A 178 16.66 -36.73 -9.32
C TYR A 178 15.70 -37.13 -10.44
#